data_AF-A0A521JZZ2-F1
#
_entry.id   AF-A0A521JZZ2-F1
#
_cell.length_a   1.000
_cell.length_b   1.000
_cell.length_c   1.000
_cell.angle_alpha   90.00
_cell.angle_beta   90.00
_cell.angle_gamma   90.00
#
_symmetry.space_group_name_H-M   'P 1'
#
loop_
_entity.id
_entity.type
_entity.pdbx_description
1 polymer ?
#
loop_
_entity_poly.entity_id
_entity_poly.type
_entity_poly.pdbx_seq_one_letter_code
_entity_poly.pdbx_strand_id
1 'polypeptide(L)' 'MMDDNKDADAAIRLMLGYLCIAKESEASLSRKVQILDRFNFRDAEIAIICDSAVQAVRNARHMLKKKPYGKKKK' A
#
# COMPACT_ATOMS: atom_id res chain seq x y z
N MET A 1 19.49 18.54 17.40
CA MET A 1 18.61 17.55 18.05
C MET A 1 17.15 17.89 17.76
N MET A 2 16.69 17.69 16.52
CA MET A 2 15.28 17.80 16.11
C MET A 2 14.90 16.75 15.03
N ASP A 3 15.78 15.78 14.74
CA ASP A 3 15.56 14.78 13.69
C ASP A 3 14.83 13.52 14.19
N ASP A 4 15.03 13.13 15.46
CA ASP A 4 14.46 11.90 16.03
C ASP A 4 12.92 11.81 15.92
N ASN A 5 12.23 12.95 15.94
CA ASN A 5 10.76 12.97 15.85
C ASN A 5 10.24 12.56 14.47
N LYS A 6 10.94 12.91 13.39
CA LYS A 6 10.49 12.61 12.02
C LYS A 6 10.61 11.13 11.69
N ASP A 7 11.67 10.49 12.18
CA ASP A 7 11.86 9.05 12.01
C ASP A 7 10.83 8.26 12.80
N ALA A 8 10.48 8.71 14.01
CA ALA A 8 9.41 8.13 14.81
C ALA A 8 8.05 8.24 14.10
N ASP A 9 7.71 9.41 13.54
CA ASP A 9 6.47 9.61 12.79
C ASP A 9 6.39 8.71 11.54
N ALA A 10 7.51 8.55 10.82
CA ALA A 10 7.60 7.66 9.67
C ALA A 10 7.42 6.19 10.07
N ALA A 11 8.07 5.75 11.15
CA ALA A 11 7.94 4.40 11.67
C ALA A 11 6.51 4.09 12.13
N ILE A 12 5.87 5.01 12.86
CA ILE A 12 4.47 4.90 13.29
C ILE A 12 3.56 4.75 12.08
N ARG A 13 3.77 5.59 11.05
CA ARG A 13 2.97 5.51 9.82
C ARG A 13 3.10 4.15 9.15
N LEU A 14 4.31 3.63 8.97
CA LEU A 14 4.54 2.31 8.38
C LEU A 14 3.86 1.19 9.19
N MET A 15 3.97 1.25 10.52
CA MET A 15 3.35 0.28 11.42
C MET A 15 1.82 0.29 11.32
N LEU A 16 1.20 1.47 11.28
CA LEU A 16 -0.24 1.59 11.08
C LEU A 16 -0.69 1.03 9.72
N GLY A 17 0.08 1.27 8.66
CA GLY A 17 -0.21 0.70 7.34
C GLY A 17 -0.11 -0.83 7.34
N TYR A 18 0.88 -1.41 8.02
CA TYR A 18 0.97 -2.85 8.22
C TYR A 18 -0.27 -3.41 8.93
N LEU A 19 -0.72 -2.78 10.02
CA LEU A 19 -1.91 -3.21 10.76
C LEU A 19 -3.19 -3.17 9.90
N CYS A 20 -3.30 -2.22 8.96
CA CYS A 20 -4.44 -2.14 8.04
C CYS A 20 -4.55 -3.35 7.10
N ILE A 21 -3.43 -4.01 6.76
CA ILE A 21 -3.42 -5.18 5.87
C ILE A 21 -3.14 -6.50 6.60
N ALA A 22 -2.80 -6.46 7.89
CA ALA A 22 -2.43 -7.65 8.67
C ALA A 22 -3.58 -8.67 8.78
N LYS A 23 -4.83 -8.20 8.84
CA LYS A 23 -6.02 -9.05 8.83
C LYS A 23 -6.39 -9.59 7.44
N GLU A 24 -5.73 -9.08 6.40
CA GLU A 24 -5.93 -9.40 4.99
C GLU A 24 -4.71 -10.19 4.47
N SER A 25 -4.16 -11.10 5.28
CA SER A 25 -2.92 -11.85 4.97
C SER A 25 -3.01 -12.58 3.63
N GLU A 26 -4.14 -13.23 3.36
CA GLU A 26 -4.46 -13.95 2.11
C GLU A 26 -4.87 -13.03 0.94
N ALA A 27 -5.03 -11.72 1.19
CA ALA A 27 -5.42 -10.80 0.12
C ALA A 27 -4.28 -10.59 -0.87
N SER A 28 -4.64 -10.53 -2.15
CA SER A 28 -3.70 -10.21 -3.23
C SER A 28 -2.99 -8.87 -3.01
N LEU A 29 -1.76 -8.73 -3.54
CA LEU A 29 -0.99 -7.48 -3.50
C LEU A 29 -1.83 -6.29 -4.01
N SER A 30 -2.61 -6.47 -5.07
CA SER A 30 -3.51 -5.44 -5.60
C SER A 30 -4.55 -4.95 -4.58
N ARG A 31 -5.10 -5.86 -3.76
CA ARG A 31 -6.05 -5.47 -2.71
C ARG A 31 -5.35 -4.70 -1.58
N LYS A 32 -4.17 -5.16 -1.18
CA LYS A 32 -3.33 -4.48 -0.18
C LYS A 32 -2.94 -3.07 -0.62
N VAL A 33 -2.48 -2.91 -1.87
CA VAL A 33 -2.19 -1.61 -2.50
C VAL A 33 -3.42 -0.71 -2.49
N GLN A 34 -4.59 -1.22 -2.88
CA GLN A 34 -5.82 -0.43 -2.89
C GLN A 34 -6.22 0.09 -1.50
N ILE A 35 -5.99 -0.69 -0.45
CA ILE A 35 -6.27 -0.28 0.94
C ILE A 35 -5.29 0.82 1.35
N LEU A 36 -3.99 0.60 1.13
CA LEU A 36 -2.93 1.54 1.50
C LEU A 36 -2.97 2.85 0.70
N ASP A 37 -3.45 2.81 -0.55
CA ASP A 37 -3.68 4.01 -1.36
C ASP A 37 -4.68 4.99 -0.70
N ARG A 38 -5.64 4.50 0.09
CA ARG A 38 -6.60 5.35 0.83
C ARG A 38 -5.93 6.21 1.90
N PHE A 39 -4.77 5.79 2.39
CA PHE A 39 -3.95 6.50 3.38
C PHE A 39 -2.76 7.21 2.74
N ASN A 40 -2.77 7.33 1.40
CA ASN A 40 -1.77 8.04 0.62
C ASN A 40 -0.34 7.52 0.83
N PHE A 41 -0.17 6.20 1.01
CA PHE A 41 1.16 5.59 1.05
C PHE A 41 1.82 5.61 -0.34
N ARG A 42 3.13 5.91 -0.37
CA ARG A 42 3.95 5.89 -1.58
C ARG A 42 4.37 4.46 -1.91
N ASP A 43 4.78 4.25 -3.16
CA ASP A 43 5.19 2.92 -3.65
C ASP A 43 6.27 2.28 -2.77
N ALA A 44 7.24 3.08 -2.30
CA ALA A 44 8.32 2.63 -1.43
C ALA A 44 7.83 2.18 -0.04
N GLU A 45 6.87 2.90 0.53
CA GLU A 45 6.31 2.56 1.84
C GLU A 45 5.44 1.30 1.75
N ILE A 46 4.65 1.17 0.67
CA ILE A 46 3.87 -0.05 0.41
C ILE A 46 4.80 -1.24 0.16
N ALA A 47 5.90 -1.06 -0.56
CA ALA A 47 6.90 -2.09 -0.79
C ALA A 47 7.48 -2.63 0.53
N ILE A 48 7.77 -1.75 1.49
CA ILE A 48 8.23 -2.13 2.83
C ILE A 48 7.13 -2.89 3.58
N ILE A 49 5.89 -2.38 3.59
CA ILE A 49 4.76 -2.97 4.32
C ILE A 49 4.37 -4.36 3.78
N CYS A 50 4.42 -4.53 2.46
CA CYS A 50 4.03 -5.77 1.78
C CYS A 50 5.21 -6.72 1.52
N ASP A 51 6.43 -6.41 2.00
CA ASP A 51 7.67 -7.12 1.69
C ASP A 51 7.80 -7.49 0.20
N SER A 52 7.70 -6.47 -0.64
CA SER A 52 7.58 -6.63 -2.10
C SER A 52 8.45 -5.63 -2.83
N ALA A 53 8.87 -5.96 -4.06
CA ALA A 53 9.59 -5.00 -4.89
C ALA A 53 8.72 -3.78 -5.24
N VAL A 54 9.30 -2.58 -5.22
CA VAL A 54 8.63 -1.33 -5.64
C VAL A 54 7.99 -1.45 -7.02
N GLN A 55 8.65 -2.16 -7.94
CA GLN A 55 8.12 -2.41 -9.28
C GLN A 55 6.84 -3.26 -9.27
N ALA A 56 6.73 -4.24 -8.37
CA ALA A 56 5.53 -5.05 -8.22
C ALA A 56 4.35 -4.21 -7.71
N VAL A 57 4.59 -3.28 -6.77
CA VAL A 57 3.60 -2.31 -6.28
C VAL A 57 3.12 -1.40 -7.42
N ARG A 58 4.03 -0.85 -8.22
CA ARG A 58 3.69 -0.04 -9.39
C ARG A 58 2.82 -0.81 -10.37
N ASN A 59 3.20 -2.03 -10.70
CA ASN A 59 2.44 -2.89 -11.60
C ASN A 59 1.03 -3.15 -11.06
N ALA A 60 0.89 -3.50 -9.78
CA ALA A 60 -0.40 -3.68 -9.11
C ALA A 60 -1.26 -2.41 -9.16
N ARG A 61 -0.68 -1.24 -8.86
CA ARG A 61 -1.35 0.07 -8.94
C ARG A 61 -1.80 0.40 -10.36
N HIS A 62 -0.99 0.10 -11.37
CA HIS A 62 -1.38 0.25 -12.78
C HIS A 62 -2.52 -0.69 -13.17
N MET A 63 -2.51 -1.95 -12.71
CA MET A 63 -3.60 -2.90 -12.95
C MET A 63 -4.92 -2.46 -12.32
N LEU A 64 -4.87 -1.83 -11.14
CA LEU A 64 -6.05 -1.24 -10.49
C LEU A 64 -6.61 -0.06 -11.29
N LYS A 65 -5.75 0.84 -11.76
CA LYS A 65 -6.17 1.98 -12.61
C LYS A 65 -6.78 1.53 -13.94
N LYS A 66 -6.37 0.38 -14.47
CA LYS A 66 -6.94 -0.22 -15.70
C LYS A 66 -8.30 -0.88 -15.49
N LYS A 67 -8.74 -1.11 -14.25
CA LYS A 67 -10.12 -1.56 -13.97
C LYS A 67 -10.99 -0.31 -13.81
N PRO A 68 -11.76 0.11 -14.83
CA PRO A 68 -12.86 1.02 -14.56
C PRO A 68 -13.80 0.29 -13.58
N TYR A 69 -14.11 0.94 -12.47
CA TYR A 69 -15.32 0.60 -11.75
C TYR A 69 -16.48 0.60 -12.76
N GLY A 70 -17.06 -0.57 -13.02
CA GLY A 70 -18.26 -0.73 -13.83
C GLY A 70 -18.05 -0.89 -15.35
N LYS A 71 -17.73 -2.10 -15.79
CA LYS A 71 -18.37 -2.62 -17.01
C LYS A 71 -19.07 -3.94 -16.65
N LYS A 72 -20.39 -3.87 -16.45
CA LYS A 72 -21.26 -5.05 -16.52
C LYS A 72 -20.98 -5.73 -17.86
N LYS A 73 -20.65 -7.02 -17.83
CA LYS A 73 -20.65 -7.84 -19.04
C LYS A 73 -22.07 -7.81 -19.61
N LYS A 74 -22.18 -7.44 -20.88
CA LYS A 74 -23.38 -7.61 -21.70
C LYS A 74 -23.49 -9.07 -22.11
#